data_AF-A0A5P8KD31-F1
#
_entry.id   AF-A0A5P8KD31-F1
#
_cell.length_a   1.000
_cell.length_b   1.000
_cell.length_c   1.000
_cell.angle_alpha   90.00
_cell.angle_beta   90.00
_cell.angle_gamma   90.00
#
_symmetry.space_group_name_H-M   'P 1'
#
loop_
_entity.id
_entity.type
_entity.pdbx_description
1 polymer ?
#
loop_
_entity_poly.entity_id
_entity_poly.type
_entity_poly.pdbx_seq_one_letter_code
_entity_poly.pdbx_strand_id
1 'polypeptide(L)'
;MTVRQLLAVTGSYELSEWRAYEQLAGPLGGLRGDLNAATIAAAIVAVNRGKGQRAPKVADFIPQWDRTRVRKTPEELFKAAMVANSALQGLVVTNN
;
A
#
# COMPACT_ATOMS: atom_id res chain seq x y z
N MET A 1 18.77 -3.00 0.75
CA MET A 1 18.88 -3.83 1.98
C MET A 1 18.29 -5.20 1.66
N THR A 2 18.99 -6.30 1.95
CA THR A 2 18.41 -7.65 1.77
C THR A 2 17.49 -8.01 2.94
N VAL A 3 16.54 -8.92 2.76
CA VAL A 3 15.66 -9.42 3.85
C VAL A 3 16.50 -10.01 4.99
N ARG A 4 17.59 -10.71 4.67
CA ARG A 4 18.52 -11.26 5.66
C ARG A 4 19.20 -10.16 6.48
N GLN A 5 19.65 -9.09 5.83
CA GLN A 5 20.24 -7.95 6.52
C GLN A 5 19.20 -7.20 7.34
N LEU A 6 17.98 -7.01 6.82
CA LEU A 6 16.86 -6.39 7.53
C LEU A 6 16.55 -7.14 8.83
N LEU A 7 16.34 -8.45 8.79
CA LEU A 7 16.04 -9.24 9.99
C LEU A 7 17.21 -9.35 10.98
N ALA A 8 18.45 -9.13 10.52
CA ALA A 8 19.62 -9.16 11.37
C ALA A 8 19.84 -7.85 12.15
N VAL A 9 19.38 -6.72 11.62
CA VAL A 9 19.61 -5.39 12.23
C VAL A 9 18.35 -4.71 12.74
N THR A 10 17.17 -5.18 12.32
CA THR A 10 15.87 -4.61 12.67
C THR A 10 15.08 -5.65 13.48
N GLY A 11 14.78 -5.31 14.73
CA GLY A 11 13.99 -6.17 15.62
C GLY A 11 12.50 -6.17 15.28
N SER A 12 11.74 -7.15 15.80
CA SER A 12 10.28 -7.23 15.61
C SER A 12 9.54 -5.98 16.12
N TYR A 13 10.08 -5.31 17.13
CA TYR A 13 9.54 -4.05 17.66
C TYR A 13 9.67 -2.94 16.63
N GLU A 14 10.87 -2.75 16.08
CA GLU A 14 11.14 -1.74 15.06
C GLU A 14 10.34 -2.01 13.77
N LEU A 15 10.17 -3.26 13.35
CA LEU A 15 9.27 -3.61 12.24
C LEU A 15 7.80 -3.22 12.52
N SER A 16 7.38 -3.31 13.78
CA SER A 16 6.03 -2.89 14.19
C SER A 16 5.89 -1.37 14.19
N GLU A 17 6.94 -0.64 14.58
CA GLU A 17 7.01 0.82 14.48
C GLU A 17 7.00 1.27 13.02
N TRP A 18 7.74 0.61 12.14
CA TRP A 18 7.69 0.86 10.70
C TRP A 18 6.30 0.63 10.12
N ARG A 19 5.59 -0.42 10.56
CA ARG A 19 4.19 -0.64 10.17
C ARG A 19 3.26 0.49 10.63
N ALA A 20 3.42 0.97 11.87
CA ALA A 20 2.64 2.09 12.39
C ALA A 20 2.97 3.40 11.65
N TYR A 21 4.25 3.65 11.40
CA TYR A 21 4.74 4.77 10.62
C TYR A 21 4.15 4.75 9.21
N GLU A 22 4.18 3.61 8.52
CA GLU A 22 3.57 3.42 7.19
C GLU A 22 2.06 3.68 7.18
N GLN A 23 1.32 3.31 8.23
CA GLN A 23 -0.11 3.62 8.32
C GLN A 23 -0.39 5.13 8.44
N LEU A 24 0.50 5.86 9.10
CA LEU A 24 0.37 7.30 9.32
C LEU A 24 0.89 8.10 8.12
N ALA A 25 2.14 7.83 7.74
CA ALA A 25 2.91 8.57 6.74
C ALA A 25 2.66 8.09 5.30
N GLY A 26 2.22 6.85 5.11
CA GLY A 26 2.14 6.21 3.79
C GLY A 26 3.48 5.65 3.31
N PRO A 27 3.47 4.91 2.18
CA PRO A 27 4.65 4.22 1.66
C PRO A 27 5.74 5.20 1.26
N LEU A 28 6.88 5.10 1.96
CA LEU A 28 8.17 5.70 1.62
C LEU A 28 8.10 7.13 1.06
N GLY A 29 7.92 8.11 1.96
CA GLY A 29 8.54 9.42 1.80
C GLY A 29 7.74 10.47 1.01
N GLY A 30 6.51 10.75 1.44
CA GLY A 30 5.84 11.99 1.08
C GLY A 30 4.72 12.32 2.05
N LEU A 31 4.67 13.56 2.51
CA LEU A 31 3.55 14.12 3.28
C LEU A 31 2.28 13.99 2.43
N ARG A 32 1.48 12.92 2.63
CA ARG A 32 0.28 12.50 1.86
C ARG A 32 -0.04 13.38 0.64
N GLY A 33 0.83 13.35 -0.37
CA GLY A 33 0.71 14.19 -1.56
C GLY A 33 -0.54 13.83 -2.36
N ASP A 34 -0.94 12.57 -2.26
CA ASP A 34 -2.20 12.02 -2.73
C ASP A 34 -3.42 12.71 -2.10
N LEU A 35 -3.42 13.02 -0.79
CA LEU A 35 -4.50 13.78 -0.15
C LEU A 35 -4.58 15.21 -0.67
N ASN A 36 -3.44 15.88 -0.83
CA ASN A 36 -3.41 17.24 -1.35
C ASN A 36 -3.91 17.29 -2.80
N ALA A 37 -3.43 16.38 -3.64
CA ALA A 37 -3.90 16.23 -5.01
C ALA A 37 -5.40 15.89 -5.08
N ALA A 38 -5.88 14.96 -4.24
CA ALA A 38 -7.28 14.60 -4.15
C ALA A 38 -8.17 15.78 -3.70
N THR A 39 -7.69 16.59 -2.75
CA THR A 39 -8.41 17.78 -2.27
C THR A 39 -8.53 18.82 -3.37
N ILE A 40 -7.45 19.09 -4.10
CA ILE A 40 -7.45 20.03 -5.23
C ILE A 40 -8.38 19.53 -6.35
N ALA A 41 -8.28 18.25 -6.74
CA ALA A 41 -9.13 17.66 -7.76
C ALA A 41 -10.62 17.71 -7.37
N ALA A 42 -10.95 17.39 -6.11
CA ALA A 42 -12.31 17.48 -5.59
C ALA A 42 -12.87 18.91 -5.66
N ALA A 43 -12.05 19.91 -5.32
CA ALA A 43 -12.45 21.31 -5.44
C ALA A 43 -12.70 21.73 -6.89
N ILE A 44 -11.82 21.35 -7.83
CA ILE A 44 -11.98 21.64 -9.26
C ILE A 44 -13.27 21.03 -9.80
N VAL A 45 -13.53 19.76 -9.52
CA VAL A 45 -14.75 19.08 -9.98
C VAL A 45 -15.99 19.66 -9.29
N ALA A 46 -15.91 20.00 -8.01
CA ALA A 46 -17.02 20.64 -7.31
C ALA A 46 -17.40 21.98 -7.98
N VAL A 47 -16.44 22.83 -8.31
CA VAL A 47 -16.72 24.13 -8.96
C VAL A 47 -17.29 23.96 -10.37
N ASN A 48 -16.85 22.94 -11.11
CA ASN A 48 -17.30 22.68 -12.49
C ASN A 48 -18.53 21.77 -12.60
N ARG A 49 -19.17 21.40 -11.48
CA ARG A 49 -20.31 20.48 -11.49
C ARG A 49 -21.57 21.13 -12.08
N GLY A 50 -22.39 20.32 -12.76
CA GLY A 50 -23.71 20.76 -13.26
C GLY A 50 -24.68 21.15 -12.15
N LYS A 51 -25.69 21.96 -12.48
CA LYS A 51 -26.74 22.38 -11.53
C LYS A 51 -27.46 21.16 -10.95
N GLY A 52 -27.60 21.11 -9.62
CA GLY A 52 -28.23 19.99 -8.91
C GLY A 52 -27.34 18.76 -8.70
N GLN A 53 -26.12 18.74 -9.25
CA GLN A 53 -25.17 17.65 -9.03
C GLN A 53 -24.51 17.74 -7.65
N ARG A 54 -24.32 16.56 -7.03
CA ARG A 54 -23.64 16.44 -5.74
C ARG A 54 -22.15 16.77 -5.90
N ALA A 55 -21.58 17.52 -4.96
CA ALA A 55 -20.14 17.70 -4.90
C ALA A 55 -19.44 16.36 -4.63
N PRO A 56 -18.35 16.04 -5.34
CA PRO A 56 -17.63 14.79 -5.13
C PRO A 56 -16.91 14.81 -3.79
N LYS A 57 -16.67 13.63 -3.20
CA LYS A 57 -15.92 13.53 -1.95
C LYS A 57 -14.43 13.45 -2.27
N VAL A 58 -13.58 13.97 -1.38
CA VAL A 58 -12.12 13.82 -1.50
C VAL A 58 -11.73 12.34 -1.63
N ALA A 59 -12.42 11.44 -0.92
CA ALA A 59 -12.21 10.00 -0.97
C ALA A 59 -12.43 9.37 -2.36
N ASP A 60 -13.16 10.04 -3.26
CA ASP A 60 -13.38 9.56 -4.64
C ASP A 60 -12.12 9.74 -5.51
N PHE A 61 -11.15 10.56 -5.06
CA PHE A 61 -9.92 10.88 -5.78
C PHE A 61 -8.64 10.30 -5.14
N ILE A 62 -8.77 9.58 -4.03
CA ILE A 62 -7.62 8.94 -3.37
C ILE A 62 -7.39 7.54 -3.96
N PRO A 63 -6.20 7.23 -4.49
CA PRO A 63 -5.88 5.87 -4.93
C PRO A 63 -5.97 4.88 -3.77
N GLN A 64 -6.57 3.72 -4.03
CA GLN A 64 -6.67 2.66 -3.03
C GLN A 64 -5.65 1.58 -3.31
N TRP A 65 -4.57 1.62 -2.54
CA TRP A 65 -3.40 0.76 -2.69
C TRP A 65 -3.69 -0.70 -2.29
N ASP A 66 -4.64 -0.94 -1.38
CA ASP A 66 -4.94 -2.27 -0.83
C ASP A 66 -6.19 -2.95 -1.39
N ARG A 67 -6.75 -2.45 -2.50
CA ARG A 67 -7.93 -3.09 -3.13
C ARG A 67 -7.52 -4.27 -4.01
N THR A 68 -7.07 -5.36 -3.39
CA THR A 68 -7.28 -6.67 -4.02
C THR A 68 -8.78 -6.97 -3.94
N ARG A 69 -9.49 -7.05 -5.08
CA ARG A 69 -10.93 -7.40 -5.14
C ARG A 69 -11.25 -8.73 -4.46
N VAL A 70 -10.25 -9.58 -4.28
CA VAL A 70 -10.34 -10.89 -3.63
C VAL A 70 -9.42 -10.87 -2.41
N ARG A 71 -9.99 -11.04 -1.21
CA ARG A 71 -9.18 -11.36 -0.02
C ARG A 71 -8.62 -12.75 -0.24
N LYS A 72 -7.35 -12.84 -0.59
CA LYS A 72 -6.66 -14.12 -0.72
C LYS A 72 -6.48 -14.75 0.66
N THR A 73 -6.64 -16.06 0.76
CA THR A 73 -6.28 -16.77 1.99
C THR A 73 -4.76 -16.71 2.21
N PRO A 74 -4.27 -16.95 3.45
CA PRO A 74 -2.83 -17.02 3.71
C PRO A 74 -2.10 -17.99 2.78
N GLU A 75 -2.72 -19.12 2.43
CA GLU A 75 -2.16 -20.13 1.53
C GLU A 75 -2.06 -19.61 0.09
N GLU A 76 -3.07 -18.88 -0.39
CA GLU A 76 -3.06 -18.27 -1.72
C GLU A 76 -2.03 -17.14 -1.84
N LEU A 77 -1.85 -16.36 -0.77
CA LEU A 77 -0.79 -15.35 -0.69
C LEU A 77 0.59 -16.00 -0.69
N PHE A 78 0.78 -17.06 0.10
CA PHE A 78 2.03 -17.81 0.13
C PHE A 78 2.37 -18.41 -1.24
N LYS A 79 1.38 -19.01 -1.91
CA LYS A 79 1.54 -19.54 -3.26
C LYS A 79 1.93 -18.45 -4.27
N ALA A 80 1.27 -17.29 -4.21
CA ALA A 80 1.62 -16.16 -5.08
C ALA A 80 3.04 -15.64 -4.81
N ALA A 81 3.44 -15.57 -3.54
CA ALA A 81 4.80 -15.21 -3.15
C ALA A 81 5.84 -16.22 -3.66
N MET A 82 5.55 -17.53 -3.60
CA MET A 82 6.43 -18.57 -4.16
C MET A 82 6.58 -18.46 -5.68
N VAL A 83 5.50 -18.18 -6.40
CA VAL A 83 5.54 -17.97 -7.86
C VAL A 83 6.43 -16.77 -8.21
N ALA A 84 6.25 -15.65 -7.50
CA ALA A 84 7.09 -14.47 -7.70
C ALA A 84 8.56 -14.75 -7.35
N ASN A 85 8.82 -15.46 -6.26
CA ASN A 85 10.16 -15.85 -5.83
C ASN A 85 10.87 -16.70 -6.92
N SER A 86 10.17 -17.71 -7.45
CA SER A 86 10.68 -18.55 -8.53
C SER A 86 10.96 -17.77 -9.82
N ALA A 87 10.06 -16.86 -10.21
CA ALA A 87 10.26 -15.98 -11.37
C ALA A 87 11.48 -15.06 -11.22
N LEU A 88 11.82 -14.70 -9.99
CA LEU A 88 13.01 -13.92 -9.64
C LEU A 88 14.23 -14.79 -9.32
N GLN A 89 14.19 -16.09 -9.65
CA GLN A 89 15.27 -17.07 -9.44
C GLN A 89 15.69 -17.24 -7.96
N GLY A 90 14.82 -16.90 -7.01
CA GLY A 90 15.14 -17.08 -5.61
C GLY A 90 14.95 -18.52 -5.14
N LEU A 91 15.65 -18.86 -4.05
CA LEU A 91 15.69 -20.21 -3.49
C LEU A 91 14.59 -20.37 -2.43
N VAL A 92 13.92 -21.52 -2.43
CA VAL A 92 13.00 -21.93 -1.36
C VAL A 92 13.75 -22.86 -0.42
N VAL A 93 14.04 -22.41 0.80
CA VAL A 93 14.69 -23.24 1.82
C VAL A 93 13.59 -23.99 2.58
N THR A 94 13.37 -25.25 2.24
CA THR A 94 12.61 -26.18 3.07
C THR A 94 13.56 -26.85 4.06
N ASN A 95 13.53 -26.42 5.32
CA ASN A 95 14.18 -27.17 6.39
C ASN A 95 13.30 -28.40 6.68
N ASN A 96 13.78 -29.59 6.32
CA ASN A 96 13.30 -30.86 6.87
C ASN A 96 13.97 -31.10 8.22
#